data_AF-A0A941N7A9-F1
#
_entry.id   AF-A0A941N7A9-F1
#
_cell.length_a   1.000
_cell.length_b   1.000
_cell.length_c   1.000
_cell.angle_alpha   90.00
_cell.angle_beta   90.00
_cell.angle_gamma   90.00
#
_symmetry.space_group_name_H-M   'P 1'
#
loop_
_entity.id
_entity.type
_entity.pdbx_description
1 polymer ?
#
loop_
_entity_poly.entity_id
_entity_poly.type
_entity_poly.pdbx_seq_one_letter_code
_entity_poly.pdbx_strand_id
1 'polypeptide(L)'
;MTHAEYSAALKRARLWAGVAHAVAAVLLMICLTGLWFLWFSEIQKMAVVFRDSTRSVADDGVYGAWMGLCWGFTIVVPSLVLPLWPVVVIHRKLGGMCPNCGALLTWGRRPIQIESSGVCRKCRFVVFDVGSSEEAGF
;
A
#
# COMPACT_ATOMS: atom_id res chain seq x y z
N MET A 1 -12.74 -8.88 -24.15
CA MET A 1 -11.98 -7.67 -23.76
C MET A 1 -10.89 -7.51 -24.79
N THR A 2 -10.77 -6.34 -25.42
CA THR A 2 -9.70 -6.10 -26.41
C THR A 2 -8.38 -5.69 -25.72
N HIS A 3 -7.24 -5.84 -26.42
CA HIS A 3 -5.94 -5.41 -25.89
C HIS A 3 -5.91 -3.90 -25.55
N ALA A 4 -6.56 -3.08 -26.39
CA ALA A 4 -6.70 -1.64 -26.16
C ALA A 4 -7.53 -1.32 -24.90
N GLU A 5 -8.64 -2.03 -24.68
CA GLU A 5 -9.44 -1.89 -23.45
C GLU A 5 -8.65 -2.29 -22.21
N TYR A 6 -7.86 -3.36 -22.30
CA TYR A 6 -7.04 -3.85 -21.20
C TYR A 6 -5.92 -2.88 -20.81
N SER A 7 -5.17 -2.38 -21.80
CA SER A 7 -4.11 -1.41 -21.57
C SER A 7 -4.67 -0.07 -21.05
N ALA A 8 -5.84 0.37 -21.53
CA ALA A 8 -6.53 1.55 -21.00
C ALA A 8 -6.97 1.37 -19.54
N ALA A 9 -7.57 0.22 -19.20
CA ALA A 9 -7.96 -0.10 -17.83
C ALA A 9 -6.74 -0.19 -16.89
N LEU A 10 -5.64 -0.78 -17.35
CA LEU A 10 -4.39 -0.86 -16.61
C LEU A 10 -3.81 0.54 -16.32
N LYS A 11 -3.74 1.42 -17.32
CA LYS A 11 -3.25 2.80 -17.15
C LYS A 11 -4.09 3.58 -16.15
N ARG A 12 -5.42 3.52 -16.27
CA ARG A 12 -6.34 4.18 -15.33
C ARG A 12 -6.18 3.63 -13.91
N ALA A 13 -6.15 2.30 -13.75
CA ALA A 13 -6.00 1.67 -12.44
C ALA A 13 -4.67 2.06 -11.77
N ARG A 14 -3.56 2.10 -12.50
CA ARG A 14 -2.25 2.54 -11.98
C ARG A 14 -2.24 4.00 -11.56
N LEU A 15 -2.82 4.89 -12.39
CA LEU A 15 -2.87 6.32 -12.09
C LEU A 15 -3.67 6.58 -10.80
N TRP A 16 -4.87 6.03 -10.71
CA TRP A 16 -5.70 6.18 -9.51
C TRP A 16 -5.10 5.49 -8.28
N ALA A 17 -4.45 4.33 -8.45
CA ALA A 17 -3.77 3.66 -7.35
C ALA A 17 -2.62 4.52 -6.79
N GLY A 18 -1.84 5.17 -7.66
CA GLY A 18 -0.80 6.11 -7.25
C GLY A 18 -1.38 7.32 -6.50
N VAL A 19 -2.45 7.91 -7.03
CA VAL A 19 -3.15 9.04 -6.38
C VAL A 19 -3.66 8.65 -5.00
N ALA A 20 -4.37 7.52 -4.89
CA ALA A 20 -4.91 7.08 -3.60
C ALA A 20 -3.83 6.70 -2.59
N HIS A 21 -2.73 6.12 -3.05
CA HIS A 21 -1.56 5.86 -2.21
C HIS A 21 -0.97 7.16 -1.67
N ALA A 22 -0.78 8.17 -2.54
CA ALA A 22 -0.26 9.48 -2.13
C ALA A 22 -1.20 10.17 -1.13
N VAL A 23 -2.51 10.17 -1.38
CA VAL A 23 -3.50 10.76 -0.45
C VAL A 23 -3.47 10.04 0.91
N ALA A 24 -3.47 8.70 0.92
CA ALA A 24 -3.40 7.92 2.15
C ALA A 24 -2.09 8.18 2.92
N ALA A 25 -0.96 8.27 2.21
CA ALA A 25 0.33 8.57 2.82
C ALA A 25 0.39 9.98 3.41
N VAL A 26 -0.14 10.99 2.72
CA VAL A 26 -0.19 12.37 3.21
C VAL A 26 -1.08 12.48 4.45
N LEU A 27 -2.28 11.88 4.43
CA LEU A 27 -3.17 11.86 5.59
C LEU A 27 -2.53 11.18 6.80
N LEU A 28 -1.87 10.05 6.57
CA LEU A 28 -1.12 9.35 7.62
C LEU A 28 0.00 10.22 8.18
N MET A 29 0.78 10.89 7.34
CA MET A 29 1.84 11.79 7.80
C MET A 29 1.29 12.94 8.64
N ILE A 30 0.14 13.51 8.26
CA ILE A 30 -0.54 14.55 9.05
C ILE A 30 -0.96 13.99 10.41
N CYS A 31 -1.57 12.80 10.46
CA CYS A 31 -1.96 12.15 11.71
C CYS A 31 -0.76 11.86 12.61
N LEU A 32 0.33 11.31 12.07
CA LEU A 32 1.56 11.03 12.81
C LEU A 32 2.21 12.31 13.34
N THR A 33 2.20 13.38 12.53
CA THR A 33 2.72 14.68 12.94
C THR A 33 1.87 15.30 14.05
N GLY A 34 0.54 15.19 13.96
CA GLY A 34 -0.37 15.65 15.01
C GLY A 34 -0.20 14.88 16.32
N LEU A 35 -0.09 13.55 16.24
CA LEU A 35 0.23 12.68 17.38
C LEU A 35 1.57 13.08 18.02
N TRP A 36 2.59 13.34 17.20
CA TRP A 36 3.88 13.81 17.68
C TRP A 36 3.75 15.12 18.47
N PHE A 37 3.07 16.14 17.94
CA PHE A 37 2.92 17.42 18.63
C PHE A 37 2.17 17.32 19.97
N LEU A 38 1.11 16.51 20.02
CA LEU A 38 0.37 16.28 21.27
C LEU A 38 1.24 15.58 22.32
N TRP A 39 1.96 14.54 21.90
CA TRP A 39 2.72 13.67 22.78
C TRP A 39 4.11 14.23 23.16
N PHE A 40 4.67 15.11 22.34
CA PHE A 40 5.98 15.73 22.58
C PHE A 40 6.01 16.48 23.93
N SER A 41 4.88 17.09 24.32
CA SER A 41 4.74 17.76 25.61
C SER A 41 4.87 16.81 26.81
N GLU A 42 4.36 15.58 26.69
CA GLU A 42 4.45 14.56 27.74
C GLU A 42 5.84 13.91 27.81
N ILE A 43 6.52 13.74 26.67
CA ILE A 43 7.91 13.27 26.63
C ILE A 43 8.83 14.24 27.38
N GLN A 44 8.65 15.55 27.20
CA GLN A 44 9.47 16.54 27.91
C GLN A 44 9.30 16.45 29.43
N LYS A 45 8.07 16.23 29.92
CA LYS A 45 7.80 16.05 31.36
C LYS A 45 8.48 14.79 31.90
N MET A 46 8.41 13.68 31.17
CA MET A 46 9.08 12.42 31.51
C MET A 46 10.61 12.60 31.55
N ALA A 47 11.19 13.30 30.56
CA ALA A 47 12.64 13.53 30.48
C ALA A 47 13.19 14.34 31.65
N VAL A 48 12.40 15.26 32.22
CA VAL A 48 12.79 16.01 33.43
C VAL A 48 12.81 15.09 34.66
N VAL A 49 11.86 14.16 34.78
CA VAL A 49 11.80 13.20 35.89
C VAL A 49 12.96 12.21 35.86
N PHE A 50 13.38 11.74 34.67
CA PHE A 50 14.56 10.88 34.52
C PHE A 50 15.90 11.59 34.80
N ARG A 51 15.91 12.94 34.88
CA ARG A 51 17.11 13.73 35.18
C ARG A 51 17.38 13.85 36.68
N ASP A 52 16.39 13.60 37.53
CA ASP A 52 16.57 13.60 38.99
C ASP A 52 17.15 12.26 39.47
N SER A 53 18.44 12.27 39.82
CA SER A 53 19.16 11.09 40.33
C SER A 53 18.74 10.65 41.74
N THR A 54 17.84 11.38 42.38
CA THR A 54 17.38 11.16 43.76
C THR A 54 16.14 10.28 43.87
N ARG A 55 15.45 9.98 42.76
CA ARG A 55 14.32 9.04 42.73
C ARG A 55 14.77 7.70 42.17
N SER A 56 14.56 6.63 42.94
CA SER A 56 14.82 5.27 42.48
C SER A 56 13.81 4.90 41.39
N VAL A 57 14.25 4.95 40.14
CA VAL A 57 13.57 4.45 38.94
C VAL A 57 13.65 2.92 38.95
N ALA A 58 13.04 2.29 39.93
CA ALA A 58 13.01 0.85 40.12
C ALA A 58 11.69 0.30 39.57
N ASP A 59 11.54 0.31 38.23
CA ASP A 59 10.64 -0.54 37.39
C ASP A 59 10.34 0.07 36.01
N ASP A 60 10.78 1.31 35.72
CA ASP A 60 10.33 2.05 34.53
C ASP A 60 10.96 1.61 33.19
N GLY A 61 12.05 0.84 33.21
CA GLY A 61 12.72 0.39 31.99
C GLY A 61 11.90 -0.60 31.17
N VAL A 62 11.21 -1.52 31.85
CA VAL A 62 10.33 -2.51 31.20
C VAL A 62 9.06 -1.83 30.68
N TYR A 63 8.49 -0.91 31.46
CA TYR A 63 7.33 -0.13 31.03
C TYR A 63 7.65 0.76 29.81
N GLY A 64 8.80 1.45 29.81
CA GLY A 64 9.27 2.25 28.68
C GLY A 64 9.48 1.42 27.42
N ALA A 65 10.05 0.22 27.54
CA ALA A 65 10.22 -0.70 26.42
C ALA A 65 8.89 -1.19 25.85
N TRP A 66 7.93 -1.56 26.71
CA TRP A 66 6.58 -1.96 26.29
C TRP A 66 5.82 -0.82 25.62
N MET A 67 5.88 0.38 26.19
CA MET A 67 5.25 1.55 25.59
C MET A 67 5.88 1.88 24.23
N GLY A 68 7.20 1.80 24.10
CA GLY A 68 7.91 1.98 22.83
C GLY A 68 7.52 0.95 21.77
N LEU A 69 7.38 -0.33 22.16
CA LEU A 69 6.92 -1.41 21.27
C LEU A 69 5.47 -1.20 20.82
N CYS A 70 4.57 -0.89 21.75
CA CYS A 70 3.16 -0.62 21.45
C CYS A 70 3.02 0.57 20.50
N TRP A 71 3.74 1.67 20.76
CA TRP A 71 3.76 2.85 19.88
C TRP A 71 4.40 2.56 18.51
N GLY A 72 5.51 1.81 18.50
CA GLY A 72 6.13 1.36 17.26
C GLY A 72 5.15 0.55 16.41
N PHE A 73 4.42 -0.36 17.02
CA PHE A 73 3.45 -1.20 16.31
C PHE A 73 2.23 -0.41 15.82
N THR A 74 1.69 0.49 16.66
CA THR A 74 0.55 1.35 16.28
C THR A 74 0.91 2.39 15.22
N ILE A 75 2.18 2.74 15.04
CA ILE A 75 2.62 3.61 13.94
C ILE A 75 2.95 2.78 12.69
N VAL A 76 3.76 1.72 12.84
CA VAL A 76 4.29 0.95 11.71
C VAL A 76 3.19 0.17 10.99
N VAL A 77 2.27 -0.46 11.73
CA VAL A 77 1.22 -1.29 11.10
C VAL A 77 0.25 -0.46 10.27
N PRO A 78 -0.32 0.65 10.76
CA PRO A 78 -1.13 1.53 9.91
C PRO A 78 -0.34 2.11 8.75
N SER A 79 0.95 2.42 8.95
CA SER A 79 1.82 2.93 7.88
C SER A 79 2.04 1.95 6.73
N LEU A 80 2.00 0.64 7.00
CA LEU A 80 2.11 -0.38 5.96
C LEU A 80 0.74 -0.71 5.34
N VAL A 81 -0.32 -0.78 6.17
CA VAL A 81 -1.63 -1.29 5.73
C VAL A 81 -2.48 -0.22 5.04
N LEU A 82 -2.56 0.99 5.62
CA LEU A 82 -3.41 2.07 5.09
C LEU A 82 -3.08 2.48 3.66
N PRO A 83 -1.81 2.60 3.23
CA PRO A 83 -1.52 3.03 1.87
C PRO A 83 -1.57 1.88 0.85
N LEU A 84 -1.57 0.62 1.29
CA LEU A 84 -1.71 -0.55 0.41
C LEU A 84 -3.18 -0.91 0.15
N TRP A 85 -4.07 -0.73 1.12
CA TRP A 85 -5.48 -1.07 0.99
C TRP A 85 -6.20 -0.35 -0.18
N PRO A 86 -6.06 0.99 -0.36
CA PRO A 86 -6.69 1.71 -1.46
C PRO A 86 -6.22 1.22 -2.82
N VAL A 87 -4.95 0.83 -2.94
CA VAL A 87 -4.37 0.27 -4.17
C VAL A 87 -5.12 -1.01 -4.56
N VAL A 88 -5.36 -1.91 -3.60
CA VAL A 88 -6.10 -3.16 -3.84
C VAL A 88 -7.54 -2.88 -4.27
N VAL A 89 -8.22 -1.95 -3.59
CA VAL A 89 -9.60 -1.57 -3.92
C VAL A 89 -9.70 -0.98 -5.32
N ILE A 90 -8.75 -0.13 -5.70
CA ILE A 90 -8.73 0.50 -7.03
C ILE A 90 -8.48 -0.52 -8.13
N HIS A 91 -7.53 -1.43 -7.95
CA HIS A 91 -7.32 -2.51 -8.91
C HIS A 91 -8.54 -3.44 -9.02
N ARG A 92 -9.33 -3.61 -7.95
CA ARG A 92 -10.60 -4.36 -8.01
C ARG A 92 -11.70 -3.62 -8.75
N LYS A 93 -11.82 -2.29 -8.58
CA LYS A 93 -12.91 -1.51 -9.20
C LYS A 93 -12.62 -1.06 -10.63
N LEU A 94 -11.39 -0.63 -10.89
CA LEU A 94 -10.99 -0.01 -12.16
C LEU A 94 -10.10 -0.93 -13.00
N GLY A 95 -9.60 -2.03 -12.42
CA GLY A 95 -8.79 -3.00 -13.13
C GLY A 95 -9.60 -4.07 -13.85
N GLY A 96 -8.91 -4.81 -14.73
CA GLY A 96 -9.47 -5.99 -15.39
C GLY A 96 -9.42 -7.23 -14.50
N MET A 97 -10.51 -7.99 -14.49
CA MET A 97 -10.58 -9.33 -13.90
C MET A 97 -10.65 -10.38 -15.01
N CYS A 98 -10.13 -11.58 -14.72
CA CYS A 98 -10.30 -12.71 -15.61
C CYS A 98 -11.78 -13.12 -15.64
N PRO A 99 -12.41 -13.25 -16.82
CA PRO A 99 -13.81 -13.65 -16.93
C PRO A 99 -14.05 -15.09 -16.43
N ASN A 100 -13.03 -15.95 -16.51
CA ASN A 100 -13.16 -17.37 -16.13
C ASN A 100 -12.92 -17.60 -14.63
N CYS A 101 -11.85 -17.03 -14.06
CA CYS A 101 -11.42 -17.35 -12.69
C CYS A 101 -11.50 -16.18 -11.69
N GLY A 102 -11.99 -15.01 -12.11
CA GLY A 102 -12.10 -13.81 -11.28
C GLY A 102 -10.77 -13.23 -10.80
N ALA A 103 -9.63 -13.72 -11.31
CA ALA A 103 -8.33 -13.22 -10.89
C ALA A 103 -8.10 -11.78 -11.37
N LEU A 104 -7.61 -10.92 -10.48
CA LEU A 104 -7.13 -9.59 -10.85
C LEU A 104 -5.92 -9.71 -11.79
N LEU A 105 -6.11 -9.22 -13.01
CA LEU A 105 -5.11 -9.25 -14.09
C LEU A 105 -4.16 -8.05 -13.98
N THR A 106 -4.68 -6.90 -13.54
CA THR A 106 -3.93 -5.64 -13.50
C THR A 106 -3.06 -5.45 -12.25
N TRP A 107 -3.06 -6.40 -11.32
CA TRP A 107 -2.37 -6.26 -10.03
C TRP A 107 -0.97 -6.90 -10.04
N GLY A 108 0.02 -6.15 -9.54
CA GLY A 108 1.37 -6.62 -9.25
C GLY A 108 2.21 -6.79 -10.52
N ARG A 109 2.95 -7.90 -10.64
CA ARG A 109 3.73 -8.24 -11.84
C ARG A 109 2.93 -8.94 -12.95
N ARG A 110 1.66 -9.28 -12.69
CA ARG A 110 0.77 -9.95 -13.64
C ARG A 110 0.49 -9.15 -14.93
N PRO A 111 0.32 -7.81 -14.91
CA PRO A 111 -0.10 -7.12 -16.11
C PRO A 111 0.93 -7.18 -17.24
N ILE A 112 2.23 -7.09 -16.95
CA ILE A 112 3.30 -7.19 -17.95
C ILE A 112 3.26 -8.54 -18.67
N GLN A 113 3.01 -9.62 -17.92
CA GLN A 113 2.96 -10.97 -18.47
C GLN A 113 1.69 -11.23 -19.28
N ILE A 114 0.57 -10.62 -18.88
CA ILE A 114 -0.71 -10.75 -19.59
C ILE A 114 -0.72 -9.88 -20.85
N GLU A 115 -0.08 -8.72 -20.80
CA GLU A 115 0.09 -7.83 -21.95
C GLU A 115 0.91 -8.51 -23.06
N SER A 116 1.93 -9.30 -22.72
CA SER A 116 2.72 -10.04 -23.72
C SER A 116 2.12 -11.37 -24.16
N SER A 117 1.43 -12.09 -23.28
CA SER A 117 0.90 -13.44 -23.59
C SER A 117 -0.57 -13.47 -23.97
N GLY A 118 -1.36 -12.46 -23.60
CA GLY A 118 -2.81 -12.47 -23.74
C GLY A 118 -3.52 -13.50 -22.85
N VAL A 119 -2.78 -14.27 -22.05
CA VAL A 119 -3.30 -15.43 -21.31
C VAL A 119 -3.34 -15.16 -19.81
N CYS A 120 -4.43 -15.56 -19.17
CA CYS A 120 -4.55 -15.51 -17.71
C CYS A 120 -3.63 -16.54 -17.06
N ARG A 121 -2.66 -16.09 -16.26
CA ARG A 121 -1.70 -16.99 -15.58
C ARG A 121 -2.35 -18.01 -14.64
N LYS A 122 -3.53 -17.72 -14.08
CA LYS A 122 -4.18 -18.60 -13.07
C LYS A 122 -4.93 -19.76 -13.71
N CYS A 123 -5.67 -19.51 -14.79
CA CYS A 123 -6.55 -20.51 -15.43
C CYS A 123 -6.17 -20.81 -16.89
N ARG A 124 -5.08 -20.21 -17.40
CA ARG A 124 -4.64 -20.29 -18.80
C ARG A 124 -5.70 -19.90 -19.84
N PHE A 125 -6.73 -19.18 -19.42
CA PHE A 125 -7.77 -18.66 -20.31
C PHE A 125 -7.22 -17.52 -21.16
N VAL A 126 -7.46 -17.56 -22.48
CA VAL A 126 -7.10 -16.48 -23.41
C VAL A 126 -8.01 -15.28 -23.12
N VAL A 127 -7.43 -14.21 -22.59
CA VAL A 127 -8.16 -12.99 -22.23
C VAL A 127 -8.33 -12.09 -23.46
N PHE A 128 -7.31 -12.05 -24.31
CA PHE A 128 -7.31 -11.39 -25.62
C PHE A 128 -6.22 -12.02 -26.49
N ASP A 129 -6.43 -12.01 -27.80
CA ASP A 129 -5.42 -12.45 -28.76
C ASP A 129 -4.35 -11.36 -28.94
N VAL A 130 -3.08 -11.76 -28.92
CA VAL A 130 -1.93 -10.85 -29.13
C VAL A 130 -1.52 -10.80 -30.62
N GLY A 131 -2.17 -11.60 -31.47
CA GLY A 131 -1.90 -11.67 -32.89
C GLY A 131 -2.66 -10.62 -33.72
N SER A 132 -1.95 -9.57 -34.15
CA SER A 132 -2.03 -8.96 -35.51
C SER A 132 -1.21 -7.66 -35.68
N SER A 133 -0.35 -7.26 -34.73
CA SER A 133 0.38 -5.98 -34.84
C SER A 133 1.81 -6.09 -35.39
N GLU A 134 2.30 -7.31 -35.67
CA GLU A 134 3.64 -7.53 -36.26
C GLU A 134 3.64 -7.67 -37.80
N GLU A 135 2.49 -7.60 -38.48
CA GLU A 135 2.42 -7.73 -39.95
C GLU A 135 2.20 -6.40 -40.71
N ALA A 136 2.23 -5.24 -40.05
CA ALA A 136 2.02 -3.92 -40.69
C ALA A 136 3.30 -3.07 -40.81
N GLY A 137 4.46 -3.70 -40.94
CA GLY A 137 5.75 -3.03 -41.04
C GLY A 137 6.74 -3.75 -41.95
N PHE A 138 6.41 -3.83 -43.25
CA PHE A 138 7.38 -4.06 -44.33
C PHE A 138 7.27 -2.91 -45.33
#